data_AF-A0A392QBN9-F1
#
_entry.id   AF-A0A392QBN9-F1
#
_cell.length_a   1.000
_cell.length_b   1.000
_cell.length_c   1.000
_cell.angle_alpha   90.00
_cell.angle_beta   90.00
_cell.angle_gamma   90.00
#
_symmetry.space_group_name_H-M   'P 1'
#
loop_
_entity.id
_entity.type
_entity.pdbx_description
1 polymer ?
#
loop_
_entity_poly.entity_id
_entity_poly.type
_entity_poly.pdbx_seq_one_letter_code
_entity_poly.pdbx_strand_id
1 'polypeptide(L)'
;MCDFCGDQVETVLHAMRDCPLVMPLWLNMVHPNRWMDWRSLWATACHLAWIWRNQERHGINFAAPAAMVMRNVHSYALADQALRSGSNSIRMEHFISWEAPPEGWIRLNTDGSCREDGHIGCGGIIRGRDGEWIGGFAKFVGHG
;
A
#
# COMPACT_ATOMS: atom_id res chain seq x y z
N MET A 1 6.15 22.50 5.16
CA MET A 1 6.28 21.83 6.48
C MET A 1 5.33 20.65 6.49
N CYS A 2 5.55 19.61 7.29
CA CYS A 2 4.62 18.49 7.44
C CYS A 2 3.29 18.98 8.03
N ASP A 3 2.19 18.74 7.32
CA ASP A 3 0.84 19.21 7.70
C ASP A 3 0.34 18.59 9.01
N PHE A 4 0.96 17.48 9.45
CA PHE A 4 0.54 16.74 10.64
C PHE A 4 1.35 17.06 11.89
N CYS A 5 2.70 17.07 11.79
CA CYS A 5 3.53 17.33 12.96
C CYS A 5 4.04 18.77 13.05
N GLY A 6 4.02 19.54 11.97
CA GLY A 6 4.54 20.90 11.94
C GLY A 6 6.05 21.06 12.15
N ASP A 7 6.78 19.97 12.44
CA ASP A 7 8.16 20.01 12.96
C ASP A 7 9.26 19.70 11.94
N GLN A 8 8.94 19.01 10.83
CA GLN A 8 9.90 18.66 9.78
C GLN A 8 9.36 18.90 8.37
N VAL A 9 10.25 18.97 7.38
CA VAL A 9 9.85 18.91 5.97
C VAL A 9 9.25 17.54 5.67
N GLU A 10 8.11 17.51 4.97
CA GLU A 10 7.49 16.25 4.59
C GLU A 10 8.31 15.57 3.49
N THR A 11 9.01 14.51 3.88
CA THR A 11 9.67 13.56 2.97
C THR A 11 8.95 12.22 3.02
N VAL A 12 9.20 11.33 2.06
CA VAL A 12 8.64 9.96 2.08
C VAL A 12 9.01 9.24 3.37
N LEU A 13 10.27 9.37 3.83
CA LEU A 13 10.74 8.73 5.06
C LEU A 13 10.03 9.30 6.28
N HIS A 14 9.87 10.62 6.34
CA HIS A 14 9.14 11.26 7.41
C HIS A 14 7.67 10.84 7.42
N ALA A 15 6.98 10.94 6.28
CA ALA A 15 5.57 10.61 6.14
C ALA A 15 5.26 9.15 6.52
N MET A 16 6.16 8.21 6.17
CA MET A 16 5.92 6.78 6.33
C MET A 16 6.49 6.19 7.63
N ARG A 17 7.44 6.85 8.29
CA ARG A 17 8.15 6.28 9.46
C ARG A 17 8.28 7.26 10.61
N ASP A 18 8.83 8.44 10.36
CA ASP A 18 9.28 9.33 11.44
C ASP A 18 8.19 10.28 11.97
N CYS A 19 7.09 10.43 11.23
CA CYS A 19 5.99 11.30 11.64
C CYS A 19 5.32 10.73 12.91
N PRO A 20 5.12 11.54 13.98
CA PRO A 20 4.40 11.13 15.18
C PRO A 20 3.01 10.54 14.93
N LEU A 21 2.37 10.90 13.81
CA LEU A 21 1.12 10.26 13.38
C LEU A 21 1.32 8.76 13.14
N VAL A 22 2.35 8.37 12.40
CA VAL A 22 2.57 7.00 11.95
C VAL A 22 3.46 6.20 12.91
N MET A 23 4.30 6.87 13.71
CA MET A 23 5.22 6.22 14.65
C MET A 23 4.57 5.19 15.60
N PRO A 24 3.36 5.39 16.15
CA PRO A 24 2.68 4.39 16.97
C PRO A 24 2.43 3.07 16.23
N LEU A 25 2.25 3.09 14.90
CA LEU A 25 2.11 1.89 14.10
C LEU A 25 3.36 1.01 14.22
N TRP A 26 4.54 1.61 14.02
CA TRP A 26 5.83 0.92 14.06
C TRP A 26 6.17 0.39 15.45
N LEU A 27 5.96 1.20 16.48
CA LEU A 27 6.23 0.80 17.87
C LEU A 27 5.42 -0.42 18.29
N ASN A 28 4.18 -0.55 17.84
CA ASN A 28 3.32 -1.71 18.13
C ASN A 28 3.69 -2.98 17.33
N MET A 29 4.40 -2.85 16.20
CA MET A 29 4.72 -3.99 15.32
C MET A 29 6.12 -4.58 15.54
N VAL A 30 7.09 -3.78 15.96
CA VAL A 30 8.51 -4.19 16.04
C VAL A 30 8.79 -5.13 17.22
N HIS A 31 7.96 -5.11 18.27
CA HIS A 31 8.18 -5.87 19.49
C HIS A 31 7.54 -7.28 19.57
N PRO A 32 6.38 -7.61 18.93
CA PRO A 32 5.72 -8.90 19.18
C PRO A 32 6.06 -10.05 18.20
N ASN A 33 6.46 -9.81 16.94
CA ASN A 33 6.30 -10.83 15.89
C ASN A 33 7.61 -11.26 15.20
N ARG A 34 8.39 -12.14 15.86
CA ARG A 34 9.55 -12.81 15.24
C ARG A 34 9.18 -13.91 14.23
N TRP A 35 7.90 -14.28 14.13
CA TRP A 35 7.41 -15.42 13.34
C TRP A 35 6.91 -15.05 11.94
N MET A 36 6.86 -13.75 11.61
CA MET A 36 6.35 -13.25 10.34
C MET A 36 7.48 -12.78 9.43
N ASP A 37 7.32 -13.02 8.14
CA ASP A 37 8.23 -12.50 7.11
C ASP A 37 8.27 -10.96 7.17
N TRP A 38 9.48 -10.44 7.36
CA TRP A 38 9.72 -9.00 7.51
C TRP A 38 9.30 -8.22 6.27
N ARG A 39 9.47 -8.78 5.06
CA ARG A 39 9.15 -8.08 3.81
C ARG A 39 7.65 -7.82 3.70
N SER A 40 6.86 -8.85 4.00
CA SER A 40 5.39 -8.81 4.02
C SER A 40 4.87 -7.85 5.10
N LEU A 41 5.46 -7.90 6.30
CA LEU A 41 5.13 -6.96 7.38
C LEU A 41 5.43 -5.51 6.98
N TRP A 42 6.64 -5.26 6.49
CA TRP A 42 7.09 -3.92 6.11
C TRP A 42 6.23 -3.32 4.98
N ALA A 43 5.97 -4.10 3.92
CA ALA A 43 5.15 -3.63 2.80
C ALA A 43 3.71 -3.32 3.22
N THR A 44 3.10 -4.18 4.03
CA THR A 44 1.73 -3.98 4.54
C THR A 44 1.65 -2.78 5.48
N ALA A 45 2.65 -2.61 6.35
CA ALA A 45 2.76 -1.47 7.23
C ALA A 45 2.88 -0.15 6.47
N CYS A 46 3.74 -0.07 5.44
CA CYS A 46 3.87 1.11 4.60
C CYS A 46 2.57 1.43 3.86
N HIS A 47 1.88 0.43 3.32
CA HIS A 47 0.59 0.63 2.67
C HIS A 47 -0.45 1.22 3.63
N LEU A 48 -0.53 0.71 4.86
CA LEU A 48 -1.49 1.20 5.84
C LEU A 48 -1.10 2.55 6.45
N ALA A 49 0.18 2.84 6.64
CA ALA A 49 0.66 4.16 7.00
C ALA A 49 0.20 5.22 5.98
N TRP A 50 0.33 4.90 4.69
CA TRP A 50 -0.13 5.77 3.60
C TRP A 50 -1.65 5.98 3.61
N ILE A 51 -2.41 4.89 3.71
CA ILE A 51 -3.88 4.95 3.74
C ILE A 51 -4.37 5.75 4.95
N TRP A 52 -3.84 5.49 6.14
CA TRP A 52 -4.21 6.20 7.35
C TRP A 52 -3.90 7.71 7.22
N ARG A 53 -2.70 8.06 6.78
CA ARG A 53 -2.32 9.47 6.59
C ARG A 53 -3.24 10.19 5.61
N ASN A 54 -3.60 9.54 4.50
CA ASN A 54 -4.56 10.11 3.55
C ASN A 54 -5.95 10.28 4.18
N GLN A 55 -6.43 9.30 4.93
CA GLN A 55 -7.74 9.39 5.57
C GLN A 55 -7.80 10.50 6.62
N GLU A 56 -6.76 10.68 7.42
CA GLU A 56 -6.63 11.80 8.37
C GLU A 56 -6.64 13.14 7.65
N ARG A 57 -5.91 13.27 6.52
CA ARG A 57 -5.91 14.49 5.71
C ARG A 57 -7.31 14.84 5.18
N HIS A 58 -8.11 13.82 4.88
CA HIS A 58 -9.35 13.96 4.13
C HIS A 58 -10.61 13.72 4.98
N GLY A 59 -10.47 13.65 6.31
CA GLY A 59 -11.57 13.62 7.26
C GLY A 59 -12.39 12.33 7.27
N ILE A 60 -11.86 11.22 6.75
CA ILE A 60 -12.54 9.91 6.81
C ILE A 60 -12.08 9.23 8.09
N ASN A 61 -13.00 9.08 9.05
CA ASN A 61 -12.70 8.50 10.36
C ASN A 61 -12.21 7.05 10.21
N PHE A 62 -10.91 6.82 10.40
CA PHE A 62 -10.29 5.51 10.22
C PHE A 62 -9.77 4.96 11.55
N ALA A 63 -10.33 3.85 12.00
CA ALA A 63 -9.97 3.23 13.28
C ALA A 63 -8.71 2.36 13.19
N ALA A 64 -7.84 2.52 14.20
CA ALA A 64 -6.63 1.76 14.59
C ALA A 64 -5.92 0.90 13.51
N PRO A 65 -4.78 1.38 12.95
CA PRO A 65 -4.08 0.70 11.84
C PRO A 65 -3.31 -0.57 12.23
N ALA A 66 -2.82 -0.69 13.47
CA ALA A 66 -1.92 -1.78 13.84
C ALA A 66 -2.58 -3.18 13.81
N ALA A 67 -3.81 -3.30 14.31
CA ALA A 67 -4.56 -4.56 14.23
C ALA A 67 -4.86 -4.96 12.78
N MET A 68 -5.06 -3.97 11.90
CA MET A 68 -5.31 -4.23 10.49
C MET A 68 -4.06 -4.67 9.74
N VAL A 69 -2.87 -4.16 10.10
CA VAL A 69 -1.60 -4.68 9.57
C VAL A 69 -1.46 -6.16 9.89
N MET A 70 -1.63 -6.53 11.16
CA MET A 70 -1.50 -7.93 11.59
C MET A 70 -2.47 -8.85 10.85
N ARG A 71 -3.73 -8.43 10.72
CA ARG A 71 -4.75 -9.17 9.97
C ARG A 71 -4.35 -9.33 8.50
N ASN A 72 -3.95 -8.26 7.84
CA ASN A 72 -3.61 -8.28 6.42
C ASN A 72 -2.35 -9.12 6.15
N VAL A 73 -1.31 -9.01 6.98
CA VAL A 73 -0.09 -9.85 6.85
C VAL A 73 -0.45 -11.33 7.03
N HIS A 74 -1.28 -11.66 8.01
CA HIS A 74 -1.75 -13.04 8.19
C HIS A 74 -2.56 -13.54 6.98
N SER A 75 -3.46 -12.71 6.43
CA SER A 75 -4.20 -13.04 5.21
C SER A 75 -3.29 -13.28 4.01
N TYR A 76 -2.25 -12.47 3.83
CA TYR A 76 -1.26 -12.68 2.77
C TYR A 76 -0.46 -13.97 2.97
N ALA A 77 -0.06 -14.28 4.21
CA ALA A 77 0.65 -15.52 4.52
C ALA A 77 -0.21 -16.76 4.20
N LEU A 78 -1.50 -16.75 4.55
CA LEU A 78 -2.43 -17.83 4.20
C LEU A 78 -2.63 -17.95 2.69
N ALA A 79 -2.74 -16.82 1.98
CA ALA A 79 -2.86 -16.81 0.52
C ALA A 79 -1.61 -17.36 -0.17
N ASP A 80 -0.41 -16.98 0.27
CA ASP A 80 0.86 -17.50 -0.26
C ASP A 80 0.99 -19.00 -0.02
N GLN A 81 0.63 -19.50 1.18
CA GLN A 81 0.60 -20.93 1.47
C GLN A 81 -0.38 -21.69 0.56
N ALA A 82 -1.57 -21.13 0.32
CA ALA A 82 -2.57 -21.74 -0.57
C ALA A 82 -2.08 -21.80 -2.03
N LEU A 83 -1.39 -20.76 -2.51
CA LEU A 83 -0.80 -20.71 -3.85
C LEU A 83 0.33 -21.74 -4.00
N ARG A 84 1.21 -21.86 -3.00
CA ARG A 84 2.32 -22.85 -3.01
C ARG A 84 1.85 -24.29 -2.91
N SER A 85 0.72 -24.53 -2.25
CA SER A 85 0.19 -25.89 -2.07
C SER A 85 -0.46 -26.46 -3.35
N GLY A 86 -0.34 -25.77 -4.49
CA GLY A 86 -0.88 -26.24 -5.76
C GLY A 86 -2.40 -26.33 -5.76
N SER A 87 -3.07 -25.53 -4.92
CA SER A 87 -4.53 -25.38 -4.99
C SER A 87 -4.91 -25.02 -6.43
N ASN A 88 -5.89 -25.73 -6.99
CA ASN A 88 -6.50 -25.38 -8.27
C ASN A 88 -7.23 -24.04 -8.11
N SER A 89 -6.48 -22.94 -8.11
CA SER A 89 -7.04 -21.60 -8.10
C SER A 89 -7.61 -21.34 -9.48
N ILE A 90 -8.93 -21.16 -9.54
CA ILE A 90 -9.59 -20.72 -10.75
C ILE A 90 -9.20 -19.24 -10.92
N ARG A 91 -8.48 -18.92 -12.00
CA ARG A 91 -8.23 -17.52 -12.39
C ARG A 91 -9.58 -16.85 -12.60
N MET A 92 -9.92 -15.91 -11.72
CA MET A 92 -11.14 -15.13 -11.81
C MET A 92 -10.82 -13.76 -12.37
N GLU A 93 -11.44 -13.42 -13.50
CA GLU A 93 -11.36 -12.07 -14.06
C GLU A 93 -12.46 -11.21 -13.44
N HIS A 94 -12.06 -10.13 -12.79
CA HIS A 94 -12.98 -9.12 -12.27
C HIS A 94 -13.00 -7.93 -13.22
N PHE A 95 -14.18 -7.63 -13.77
CA PHE A 95 -14.40 -6.39 -14.50
C PHE A 95 -14.49 -5.24 -13.50
N ILE A 96 -13.40 -4.48 -13.39
CA ILE A 96 -13.33 -3.29 -12.54
C ILE A 96 -13.47 -2.08 -13.45
N SER A 97 -14.58 -1.35 -13.32
CA SER A 97 -14.72 -0.06 -13.99
C SER A 97 -13.92 1.00 -13.25
N TRP A 98 -13.34 1.93 -14.02
CA TRP A 98 -12.76 3.12 -13.42
C TRP A 98 -13.88 4.08 -13.03
N GLU A 99 -13.82 4.60 -11.81
CA GLU A 99 -14.68 5.70 -11.36
C GLU A 99 -13.90 7.01 -11.34
N ALA A 100 -14.56 8.11 -11.71
CA ALA A 100 -13.96 9.43 -11.59
C ALA A 100 -13.72 9.80 -10.12
N PRO A 101 -12.57 10.41 -9.76
CA PRO A 101 -12.40 10.96 -8.43
C PRO A 101 -13.31 12.18 -8.23
N PRO A 102 -13.59 12.57 -6.96
CA PRO A 102 -14.33 13.80 -6.68
C PRO A 102 -13.63 15.07 -7.20
N GLU A 103 -14.35 16.19 -7.23
CA GLU A 103 -13.77 17.47 -7.64
C GLU A 103 -12.60 17.90 -6.75
N GLY A 104 -11.51 18.37 -7.37
CA GLY A 104 -10.27 18.73 -6.66
C GLY A 104 -9.35 17.55 -6.34
N TRP A 105 -9.67 16.34 -6.80
CA TRP A 105 -8.88 15.14 -6.56
C TRP A 105 -8.24 14.59 -7.83
N ILE A 106 -7.11 13.92 -7.62
CA ILE A 106 -6.40 13.16 -8.64
C ILE A 106 -6.47 11.68 -8.24
N ARG A 107 -6.69 10.80 -9.22
CA ARG A 107 -6.70 9.35 -9.03
C ARG A 107 -5.38 8.76 -9.51
N LEU A 108 -4.69 8.09 -8.58
CA LEU A 108 -3.53 7.24 -8.88
C LEU A 108 -4.00 5.78 -8.95
N ASN A 109 -3.83 5.14 -10.10
CA ASN A 109 -3.98 3.69 -10.24
C ASN A 109 -2.61 3.06 -10.39
N THR A 110 -2.33 1.99 -9.65
CA THR A 110 -1.05 1.27 -9.69
C THR A 110 -1.29 -0.20 -9.98
N ASP A 111 -0.39 -0.83 -10.71
CA ASP A 111 -0.42 -2.27 -10.95
C ASP A 111 0.99 -2.88 -10.91
N GLY A 112 1.04 -4.19 -10.63
CA GLY A 112 2.25 -5.01 -10.62
C GLY A 112 2.19 -6.04 -11.74
N SER A 113 3.34 -6.33 -12.35
CA SER A 113 3.47 -7.40 -13.34
C SER A 113 4.60 -8.34 -12.92
N CYS A 114 4.40 -9.64 -13.14
CA CYS A 114 5.43 -10.65 -13.01
C CYS A 114 5.42 -11.50 -14.28
N ARG A 115 6.58 -11.66 -14.91
CA ARG A 115 6.77 -12.48 -16.10
C ARG A 115 7.10 -13.92 -15.69
N GLU A 116 6.89 -14.88 -16.59
CA GLU A 116 7.24 -16.29 -16.36
C GLU A 116 8.73 -16.50 -16.06
N ASP A 117 9.58 -15.61 -16.59
CA ASP A 117 11.01 -15.60 -16.34
C ASP A 117 11.39 -14.88 -15.02
N GLY A 118 10.43 -14.67 -14.12
CA GLY A 118 10.65 -14.09 -12.79
C GLY A 118 10.85 -12.58 -12.76
N HIS A 119 10.88 -11.86 -13.88
CA HIS A 119 11.03 -10.39 -13.86
C HIS A 119 9.76 -9.71 -13.35
N ILE A 120 9.93 -8.86 -12.34
CA ILE A 120 8.86 -8.13 -11.66
C ILE A 120 8.97 -6.64 -11.99
N GLY A 121 7.87 -6.09 -12.49
CA GLY A 121 7.70 -4.66 -12.73
C GLY A 121 6.52 -4.10 -11.97
N CYS A 122 6.50 -2.79 -11.77
CA CYS A 122 5.31 -2.06 -11.34
C CYS A 122 5.11 -0.82 -12.21
N GLY A 123 3.89 -0.33 -12.25
CA GLY A 123 3.57 0.91 -12.93
C GLY A 123 2.36 1.57 -12.33
N GLY A 124 2.08 2.77 -12.82
CA GLY A 124 0.89 3.48 -12.45
C GLY A 124 0.59 4.63 -13.39
N ILE A 125 -0.69 5.01 -13.39
CA ILE A 125 -1.22 6.14 -14.14
C ILE A 125 -1.87 7.12 -13.18
N ILE A 126 -1.59 8.39 -13.41
CA ILE A 126 -2.15 9.52 -12.67
C ILE A 126 -3.16 10.16 -13.60
N ARG A 127 -4.43 10.16 -13.19
CA ARG A 127 -5.55 10.70 -13.94
C ARG A 127 -6.28 11.75 -13.12
N GLY A 128 -6.73 12.81 -13.78
CA GLY A 128 -7.62 13.75 -13.12
C GLY A 128 -9.08 13.31 -13.19
N ARG A 129 -9.99 14.26 -12.98
CA ARG A 129 -11.42 14.00 -12.79
C ARG A 129 -12.09 13.45 -14.03
N ASP A 130 -11.76 14.00 -15.19
CA ASP A 130 -12.41 13.68 -16.45
C ASP A 130 -11.72 12.50 -17.16
N GLY A 131 -10.79 11.84 -16.46
CA GLY A 131 -9.97 10.76 -16.98
C GLY A 131 -8.77 11.26 -17.80
N GLU A 132 -8.50 12.56 -17.77
CA GLU A 132 -7.36 13.16 -18.44
C GLU A 132 -6.04 12.58 -17.91
N TRP A 133 -5.11 12.32 -18.81
CA TRP A 133 -3.78 11.83 -18.44
C TRP A 133 -2.96 12.98 -17.86
N ILE A 134 -2.57 12.85 -16.60
CA ILE A 134 -1.68 13.81 -15.92
C ILE A 134 -0.24 13.29 -15.96
N GLY A 135 -0.05 11.98 -15.85
CA GLY A 135 1.27 11.37 -15.82
C GLY A 135 1.23 9.86 -15.60
N GLY A 136 2.40 9.25 -15.59
CA GLY A 136 2.54 7.84 -15.28
C GLY A 136 3.96 7.45 -14.97
N PHE A 137 4.13 6.24 -14.44
CA PHE A 137 5.44 5.65 -14.18
C PHE A 137 5.42 4.16 -14.50
N ALA A 138 6.60 3.65 -14.84
CA ALA A 138 6.88 2.23 -14.93
C ALA A 138 8.27 2.01 -14.35
N LYS A 139 8.45 0.95 -13.56
CA LYS A 139 9.69 0.66 -12.87
C LYS A 139 9.93 -0.84 -12.78
N PHE A 140 11.13 -1.25 -13.13
CA PHE A 140 11.63 -2.58 -12.78
C PHE A 140 11.84 -2.68 -11.27
N VAL A 141 11.22 -3.66 -10.65
CA VAL A 141 11.26 -3.87 -9.19
C VAL A 141 12.33 -4.88 -8.82
N GLY A 142 12.44 -5.96 -9.60
CA GLY A 142 13.40 -7.02 -9.33
C GLY A 142 13.07 -8.33 -10.01
N HIS A 143 13.60 -9.41 -9.46
CA HIS A 143 13.36 -10.77 -9.93
C HIS A 143 12.92 -11.63 -8.74
N GLY A 144 11.94 -12.53 -8.92
CA GLY A 144 11.37 -13.33 -7.83
C GLY A 144 10.74 -14.63 -8.27
#